data_AF-A0AA95FGD3-F1
#
_entry.id   AF-A0AA95FGD3-F1
#
_cell.length_a   1.000
_cell.length_b   1.000
_cell.length_c   1.000
_cell.angle_alpha   90.00
_cell.angle_beta   90.00
_cell.angle_gamma   90.00
#
_symmetry.space_group_name_H-M   'P 1'
#
loop_
_entity.id
_entity.type
_entity.pdbx_description
1 polymer ?
#
loop_
_entity_poly.entity_id
_entity_poly.type
_entity_poly.pdbx_seq_one_letter_code
_entity_poly.pdbx_strand_id
1 'polypeptide(L)'
;MTTPRIIRSVAVALIVFSAAALAGCAPETNAAEPSASPTATHESSTRSPEPSASTAPPQTQAPETPAAFTEAELAQICIDATRSTYDPGVTFDAAGARIEKRTVTPEWLVLVPAQTNGYAGESVCTIGGSPSSPQVEMSSGSIQPLTEEQIQKLIRGENEGGTE
;
A
#
# COMPACT_ATOMS: atom_id res chain seq x y z
N MET A 1 -19.60 49.08 -2.21
CA MET A 1 -18.64 49.40 -3.27
C MET A 1 -17.86 48.13 -3.57
N THR A 2 -18.17 47.50 -4.69
CA THR A 2 -17.80 46.11 -5.01
C THR A 2 -16.79 46.14 -6.15
N THR A 3 -15.58 45.62 -5.93
CA THR A 3 -14.50 45.59 -6.93
C THR A 3 -14.42 44.21 -7.57
N PRO A 4 -14.60 44.05 -8.88
CA PRO A 4 -14.25 42.80 -9.57
C PRO A 4 -12.77 42.82 -9.97
N ARG A 5 -12.02 41.78 -9.58
CA ARG A 5 -10.67 41.51 -10.10
C ARG A 5 -10.79 40.73 -11.42
N ILE A 6 -10.28 41.34 -12.48
CA ILE A 6 -10.24 40.81 -13.84
C ILE A 6 -9.15 39.73 -13.92
N ILE A 7 -9.57 38.54 -14.37
CA ILE A 7 -8.78 37.34 -14.64
C ILE A 7 -7.88 37.62 -15.85
N ARG A 8 -6.56 37.43 -15.70
CA ARG A 8 -5.61 37.51 -16.83
C ARG A 8 -5.53 36.15 -17.52
N SER A 9 -5.93 36.15 -18.78
CA SER A 9 -5.99 35.00 -19.67
C SER A 9 -4.63 34.39 -19.97
N VAL A 10 -4.69 33.06 -20.16
CA VAL A 10 -3.68 32.11 -20.60
C VAL A 10 -3.10 32.49 -21.97
N ALA A 11 -1.78 32.31 -22.15
CA ALA A 11 -1.15 32.16 -23.45
C ALA A 11 -0.29 30.89 -23.46
N VAL A 12 -0.78 29.89 -24.18
CA VAL A 12 -0.10 28.65 -24.58
C VAL A 12 0.93 29.00 -25.65
N ALA A 13 2.16 28.47 -25.54
CA ALA A 13 3.11 28.44 -26.64
C ALA A 13 3.75 27.05 -26.73
N LEU A 14 3.51 26.42 -27.87
CA LEU A 14 3.87 25.09 -28.35
C LEU A 14 5.30 25.06 -28.93
N ILE A 15 5.76 23.83 -29.26
CA ILE A 15 6.85 23.43 -30.18
C ILE A 15 8.25 23.46 -29.50
N VAL A 16 9.10 22.41 -29.52
CA VAL A 16 9.76 21.79 -30.69
C VAL A 16 10.23 20.34 -30.44
N PHE A 17 10.00 19.53 -31.47
CA PHE A 17 10.54 18.19 -31.80
C PHE A 17 12.05 18.00 -31.55
N SER A 18 12.45 16.80 -31.12
CA SER A 18 13.72 16.19 -31.54
C SER A 18 13.61 14.67 -31.51
N ALA A 19 13.52 14.08 -32.71
CA ALA A 19 13.70 12.67 -32.96
C ALA A 19 15.11 12.44 -33.52
N ALA A 20 15.86 11.50 -32.93
CA ALA A 20 17.00 10.77 -33.47
C ALA A 20 17.62 9.95 -32.31
N ALA A 21 18.24 8.79 -32.44
CA ALA A 21 18.25 7.69 -33.40
C ALA A 21 19.10 6.58 -32.73
N LEU A 22 18.65 5.33 -32.89
CA LEU A 22 19.37 4.03 -32.84
C LEU A 22 20.83 3.94 -32.32
N ALA A 23 21.00 3.15 -31.26
CA ALA A 23 22.07 2.16 -31.04
C ALA A 23 21.54 1.21 -29.93
N GLY A 24 21.46 -0.12 -30.01
CA GLY A 24 22.32 -1.08 -30.69
C GLY A 24 23.28 -1.72 -29.68
N CYS A 25 22.85 -2.77 -28.95
CA CYS A 25 23.68 -3.91 -28.55
C CYS A 25 22.84 -5.08 -28.00
N ALA A 26 23.32 -6.28 -28.28
CA ALA A 26 22.63 -7.57 -28.37
C ALA A 26 22.27 -8.24 -27.03
N PRO A 27 21.40 -9.28 -27.04
CA PRO A 27 21.16 -10.12 -25.88
C PRO A 27 22.37 -11.04 -25.60
N GLU A 28 22.96 -10.94 -24.41
CA GLU A 28 23.85 -12.00 -23.93
C GLU A 28 23.00 -13.20 -23.49
N THR A 29 22.96 -14.18 -24.39
CA THR A 29 22.58 -15.55 -24.06
C THR A 29 23.65 -16.14 -23.16
N ASN A 30 23.35 -16.34 -21.88
CA ASN A 30 24.11 -17.28 -21.08
C ASN A 30 23.20 -18.47 -20.75
N ALA A 31 23.36 -19.51 -21.57
CA ALA A 31 22.84 -20.83 -21.31
C ALA A 31 23.66 -21.45 -20.16
N ALA A 32 23.01 -21.72 -19.04
CA ALA A 32 23.52 -22.61 -18.01
C ALA A 32 22.39 -23.55 -17.57
N GLU A 33 22.30 -24.67 -18.28
CA GLU A 33 21.79 -25.94 -17.75
C GLU A 33 22.97 -26.92 -17.80
N PRO A 34 23.02 -28.02 -17.01
CA PRO A 34 22.00 -28.53 -16.08
C PRO A 34 22.57 -28.93 -14.70
N SER A 35 21.69 -29.54 -13.89
CA SER A 35 22.02 -30.62 -12.94
C SER A 35 22.40 -30.24 -11.51
N ALA A 36 21.44 -30.42 -10.59
CA ALA A 36 21.58 -31.42 -9.53
C ALA A 36 20.22 -31.63 -8.83
N SER A 37 19.57 -32.77 -9.13
CA SER A 37 18.69 -33.41 -8.16
C SER A 37 19.54 -34.05 -7.07
N PRO A 38 19.14 -33.91 -5.80
CA PRO A 38 19.16 -35.07 -4.93
C PRO A 38 17.75 -35.42 -4.47
N THR A 39 17.31 -36.61 -4.88
CA THR A 39 16.36 -37.44 -4.17
C THR A 39 16.92 -37.75 -2.78
N ALA A 40 16.20 -37.36 -1.72
CA ALA A 40 16.38 -37.92 -0.40
C ALA A 40 15.08 -38.60 0.03
N THR A 41 15.04 -39.91 -0.19
CA THR A 41 14.12 -40.86 0.42
C THR A 41 14.44 -40.97 1.90
N HIS A 42 13.50 -40.62 2.78
CA HIS A 42 13.45 -41.11 4.16
C HIS A 42 11.97 -41.36 4.49
N GLU A 43 11.52 -42.60 4.39
CA GLU A 43 11.57 -43.64 5.43
C GLU A 43 10.44 -43.44 6.46
N SER A 44 9.43 -44.29 6.33
CA SER A 44 8.33 -44.46 7.27
C SER A 44 8.88 -44.83 8.65
N SER A 45 8.52 -44.05 9.66
CA SER A 45 8.58 -44.49 11.05
C SER A 45 7.18 -44.46 11.64
N THR A 46 6.59 -45.65 11.70
CA THR A 46 5.49 -45.97 12.61
C THR A 46 5.96 -45.72 14.05
N ARG A 47 5.27 -44.84 14.78
CA ARG A 47 5.24 -44.91 16.24
C ARG A 47 3.91 -44.38 16.77
N SER A 48 3.06 -45.32 17.16
CA SER A 48 1.99 -45.12 18.13
C SER A 48 2.61 -44.72 19.47
N PRO A 49 2.04 -43.71 20.15
CA PRO A 49 1.39 -44.03 21.40
C PRO A 49 0.02 -43.35 21.56
N GLU A 50 -0.98 -44.16 21.89
CA GLU A 50 -2.14 -43.78 22.70
C GLU A 50 -1.63 -43.40 24.12
N PRO A 51 -2.08 -42.27 24.71
CA PRO A 51 -3.20 -42.38 25.63
C PRO A 51 -4.16 -41.17 25.75
N SER A 52 -5.34 -41.52 26.24
CA SER A 52 -6.31 -40.70 26.98
C SER A 52 -7.02 -39.59 26.21
N ALA A 53 -8.21 -39.97 25.72
CA ALA A 53 -9.35 -39.07 25.65
C ALA A 53 -9.57 -38.39 27.02
N SER A 54 -9.10 -37.15 27.15
CA SER A 54 -9.64 -36.21 28.12
C SER A 54 -10.75 -35.46 27.40
N THR A 55 -12.00 -35.85 27.68
CA THR A 55 -13.19 -35.12 27.25
C THR A 55 -13.16 -33.74 27.89
N ALA A 56 -12.50 -32.78 27.23
CA ALA A 56 -12.72 -31.37 27.51
C ALA A 56 -14.20 -31.09 27.17
N PRO A 57 -14.92 -30.33 28.00
CA PRO A 57 -16.27 -29.89 27.64
C PRO A 57 -16.20 -29.21 26.26
N PRO A 58 -17.19 -29.40 25.38
CA PRO A 58 -17.22 -28.69 24.12
C PRO A 58 -17.17 -27.20 24.44
N GLN A 59 -16.03 -26.57 24.18
CA GLN A 59 -15.95 -25.13 24.16
C GLN A 59 -16.82 -24.74 22.98
N THR A 60 -18.01 -24.23 23.29
CA THR A 60 -18.79 -23.43 22.35
C THR A 60 -17.88 -22.28 21.94
N GLN A 61 -17.09 -22.48 20.89
CA GLN A 61 -16.42 -21.39 20.19
C GLN A 61 -17.57 -20.52 19.70
N ALA A 62 -17.75 -19.38 20.37
CA ALA A 62 -18.52 -18.30 19.79
C ALA A 62 -17.98 -18.08 18.38
N PRO A 63 -18.83 -17.80 17.37
CA PRO A 63 -18.34 -17.51 16.03
C PRO A 63 -17.20 -16.50 16.15
N GLU A 64 -15.99 -16.89 15.73
CA GLU A 64 -14.85 -15.99 15.67
C GLU A 64 -15.20 -14.93 14.65
N THR A 65 -15.75 -13.81 15.12
CA THR A 65 -15.87 -12.62 14.28
C THR A 65 -14.47 -12.31 13.79
N PRO A 66 -14.21 -12.30 12.47
CA PRO A 66 -12.89 -11.98 11.96
C PRO A 66 -12.45 -10.65 12.57
N ALA A 67 -11.25 -10.63 13.14
CA ALA A 67 -10.72 -9.45 13.81
C ALA A 67 -10.74 -8.27 12.82
N ALA A 68 -11.29 -7.14 13.23
CA ALA A 68 -11.21 -5.90 12.47
C ALA A 68 -9.83 -5.27 12.68
N PHE A 69 -9.37 -4.48 11.70
CA PHE A 69 -8.17 -3.67 11.87
C PHE A 69 -8.34 -2.68 13.02
N THR A 70 -7.28 -2.50 13.81
CA THR A 70 -7.12 -1.33 14.67
C THR A 70 -6.58 -0.14 13.87
N GLU A 71 -6.83 1.07 14.36
CA GLU A 71 -6.31 2.29 13.75
C GLU A 71 -4.77 2.31 13.70
N ALA A 72 -4.13 1.84 14.77
CA ALA A 72 -2.67 1.76 14.85
C ALA A 72 -2.08 0.79 13.82
N GLU A 73 -2.75 -0.35 13.58
CA GLU A 73 -2.34 -1.30 12.54
C GLU A 73 -2.46 -0.67 11.14
N LEU A 74 -3.58 -0.01 10.84
CA LEU A 74 -3.77 0.67 9.56
C LEU A 74 -2.71 1.75 9.30
N ALA A 75 -2.41 2.57 10.30
CA ALA A 75 -1.37 3.58 10.22
C ALA A 75 0.01 2.95 9.98
N GLN A 76 0.35 1.90 10.74
CA GLN A 76 1.64 1.23 10.62
C GLN A 76 1.82 0.56 9.26
N ILE A 77 0.79 -0.13 8.74
CA ILE A 77 0.81 -0.71 7.40
C ILE A 77 1.08 0.37 6.35
N CYS A 78 0.44 1.54 6.46
CA CYS A 78 0.66 2.62 5.51
C CYS A 78 2.07 3.21 5.60
N ILE A 79 2.61 3.38 6.82
CA ILE A 79 4.00 3.82 7.04
C ILE A 79 4.97 2.85 6.39
N ASP A 80 4.82 1.55 6.64
CA ASP A 80 5.73 0.53 6.12
C ASP A 80 5.67 0.47 4.59
N ALA A 81 4.47 0.58 4.00
CA ALA A 81 4.27 0.58 2.56
C ALA A 81 4.89 1.81 1.86
N THR A 82 4.94 2.96 2.53
CA THR A 82 5.37 4.24 1.93
C THR A 82 6.77 4.68 2.33
N ARG A 83 7.41 4.00 3.29
CA ARG A 83 8.71 4.41 3.85
C ARG A 83 9.80 4.64 2.79
N SER A 84 9.84 3.81 1.74
CA SER A 84 10.82 3.92 0.66
C SER A 84 10.61 5.13 -0.25
N THR A 85 9.43 5.76 -0.21
CA THR A 85 9.12 6.98 -0.98
C THR A 85 9.76 8.23 -0.36
N TYR A 86 10.18 8.16 0.90
CA TYR A 86 10.77 9.29 1.62
C TYR A 86 12.27 9.12 1.83
N ASP A 87 12.95 10.24 2.09
CA ASP A 87 14.33 10.21 2.58
C ASP A 87 14.44 9.44 3.91
N PRO A 88 15.59 8.81 4.20
CA PRO A 88 15.78 8.02 5.42
C PRO A 88 15.56 8.77 6.75
N GLY A 89 15.59 10.10 6.73
CA GLY A 89 15.35 10.97 7.89
C GLY A 89 13.88 11.33 8.14
N VAL A 90 12.94 10.72 7.42
CA VAL A 90 11.50 10.97 7.60
C VAL A 90 11.04 10.64 9.02
N THR A 91 10.17 11.50 9.55
CA THR A 91 9.41 11.26 10.79
C THR A 91 7.94 11.10 10.42
N PHE A 92 7.32 10.01 10.86
CA PHE A 92 5.88 9.77 10.68
C PHE A 92 5.13 10.05 11.99
N ASP A 93 3.97 10.70 11.89
CA ASP A 93 3.05 10.87 13.01
C ASP A 93 1.88 9.87 12.89
N ALA A 94 2.10 8.66 13.38
CA ALA A 94 1.08 7.61 13.38
C ALA A 94 -0.14 7.96 14.26
N ALA A 95 0.05 8.75 15.32
CA ALA A 95 -1.04 9.14 16.22
C ALA A 95 -1.93 10.24 15.63
N GLY A 96 -1.36 11.07 14.75
CA GLY A 96 -2.08 12.04 13.93
C GLY A 96 -2.68 11.47 12.65
N ALA A 97 -2.64 10.14 12.45
CA ALA A 97 -3.20 9.52 11.25
C ALA A 97 -4.72 9.76 11.14
N ARG A 98 -5.17 10.08 9.93
CA ARG A 98 -6.59 10.14 9.58
C ARG A 98 -6.97 8.87 8.84
N ILE A 99 -8.00 8.20 9.33
CA ILE A 99 -8.47 6.93 8.80
C ILE A 99 -9.94 7.09 8.43
N GLU A 100 -10.24 6.82 7.16
CA GLU A 100 -11.58 7.01 6.60
C GLU A 100 -12.04 5.72 5.95
N LYS A 101 -13.32 5.38 6.16
CA LYS A 101 -13.93 4.26 5.45
C LYS A 101 -14.35 4.72 4.05
N ARG A 102 -13.93 3.98 3.05
CA ARG A 102 -14.21 4.24 1.64
C ARG A 102 -15.56 3.63 1.23
N THR A 103 -16.16 4.18 0.19
CA THR A 103 -17.39 3.62 -0.41
C THR A 103 -17.12 2.56 -1.47
N VAL A 104 -15.84 2.28 -1.73
CA VAL A 104 -15.33 1.31 -2.68
C VAL A 104 -14.28 0.42 -2.02
N THR A 105 -13.80 -0.60 -2.73
CA THR A 105 -12.67 -1.43 -2.29
C THR A 105 -11.36 -0.84 -2.83
N PRO A 106 -10.24 -0.88 -2.08
CA PRO A 106 -10.10 -1.31 -0.69
C PRO A 106 -10.85 -0.41 0.29
N GLU A 107 -11.31 -0.95 1.41
CA GLU A 107 -12.31 -0.29 2.26
C GLU A 107 -11.76 0.84 3.16
N TRP A 108 -10.44 0.92 3.35
CA TRP A 108 -9.80 1.94 4.19
C TRP A 108 -8.97 2.91 3.37
N LEU A 109 -9.13 4.20 3.61
CA LEU A 109 -8.19 5.26 3.24
C LEU A 109 -7.43 5.65 4.50
N VAL A 110 -6.10 5.62 4.43
CA VAL A 110 -5.22 5.97 5.54
C VAL A 110 -4.31 7.10 5.11
N LEU A 111 -4.30 8.17 5.90
CA LEU A 111 -3.48 9.35 5.71
C LEU A 111 -2.59 9.53 6.94
N VAL A 112 -1.28 9.39 6.78
CA VAL A 112 -0.33 9.53 7.90
C VAL A 112 0.53 10.77 7.66
N PRO A 113 0.46 11.80 8.52
CA PRO A 113 1.34 12.94 8.40
C PRO A 113 2.82 12.51 8.49
N ALA A 114 3.64 13.10 7.63
CA ALA A 114 5.08 12.82 7.57
C ALA A 114 5.88 14.12 7.49
N GLN A 115 7.07 14.15 8.07
CA GLN A 115 8.00 15.26 7.97
C GLN A 115 9.33 14.77 7.42
N THR A 116 9.78 15.36 6.30
CA THR A 116 11.05 15.02 5.67
C THR A 116 11.75 16.29 5.20
N ASN A 117 13.05 16.43 5.47
CA ASN A 117 13.87 17.58 5.07
C ASN A 117 13.26 18.97 5.41
N GLY A 118 12.51 19.06 6.50
CA GLY A 118 11.83 20.31 6.90
C GLY A 118 10.53 20.63 6.16
N TYR A 119 10.06 19.73 5.29
CA TYR A 119 8.76 19.82 4.61
C TYR A 119 7.73 18.93 5.29
N ALA A 120 6.49 19.41 5.35
CA ALA A 120 5.34 18.59 5.72
C ALA A 120 4.86 17.80 4.50
N GLY A 121 4.80 16.49 4.62
CA GLY A 121 4.19 15.58 3.67
C GLY A 121 3.12 14.72 4.32
N GLU A 122 2.58 13.79 3.55
CA GLU A 122 1.50 12.89 3.98
C GLU A 122 1.60 11.58 3.21
N SER A 123 1.61 10.46 3.92
CA SER A 123 1.52 9.13 3.32
C SER A 123 0.06 8.79 3.10
N VAL A 124 -0.26 8.30 1.91
CA VAL A 124 -1.63 8.02 1.47
C VAL A 124 -1.69 6.56 1.05
N CYS A 125 -2.54 5.78 1.70
CA CYS A 125 -2.72 4.37 1.36
C CYS A 125 -4.20 3.97 1.28
N THR A 126 -4.51 3.04 0.38
CA THR A 126 -5.77 2.30 0.41
C THR A 126 -5.52 0.87 0.87
N ILE A 127 -6.24 0.44 1.91
CA ILE A 127 -6.00 -0.83 2.59
C ILE A 127 -7.30 -1.63 2.67
N GLY A 128 -7.21 -2.92 2.40
CA GLY A 128 -8.30 -3.88 2.53
C GLY A 128 -7.79 -5.23 3.01
N GLY A 129 -8.58 -6.28 2.77
CA GLY A 129 -8.26 -7.64 3.25
C GLY A 129 -8.60 -7.80 4.73
N SER A 130 -7.67 -8.32 5.52
CA SER A 130 -7.86 -8.57 6.95
C SER A 130 -6.57 -8.31 7.73
N PRO A 131 -6.60 -8.14 9.07
CA PRO A 131 -5.40 -7.90 9.87
C PRO A 131 -4.31 -8.96 9.70
N SER A 132 -4.70 -10.23 9.50
CA SER A 132 -3.75 -11.34 9.28
C SER A 132 -3.21 -11.42 7.84
N SER A 133 -3.84 -10.72 6.89
CA SER A 133 -3.44 -10.67 5.49
C SER A 133 -3.86 -9.33 4.88
N PRO A 134 -3.20 -8.22 5.25
CA PRO A 134 -3.54 -6.90 4.74
C PRO A 134 -3.21 -6.78 3.25
N GLN A 135 -4.05 -6.07 2.52
CA GLN A 135 -3.85 -5.80 1.09
C GLN A 135 -3.76 -4.28 0.90
N VAL A 136 -2.62 -3.80 0.42
CA VAL A 136 -2.40 -2.40 0.06
C VAL A 136 -2.50 -2.28 -1.45
N GLU A 137 -3.46 -1.49 -1.95
CA GLU A 137 -3.66 -1.33 -3.40
C GLU A 137 -3.02 -0.04 -3.91
N MET A 138 -3.24 1.07 -3.20
CA MET A 138 -2.53 2.33 -3.42
C MET A 138 -1.62 2.62 -2.23
N SER A 139 -0.39 3.05 -2.51
CA SER A 139 0.52 3.64 -1.53
C SER A 139 1.31 4.76 -2.20
N SER A 140 1.29 5.95 -1.62
CA SER A 140 1.95 7.12 -2.17
C SER A 140 2.40 8.07 -1.06
N GLY A 141 3.49 8.80 -1.30
CA GLY A 141 3.92 9.90 -0.45
C GLY A 141 3.62 11.23 -1.14
N SER A 142 2.84 12.08 -0.50
CA SER A 142 2.58 13.46 -0.92
C SER A 142 3.52 14.43 -0.21
N ILE A 143 4.03 15.44 -0.93
CA ILE A 143 4.87 16.52 -0.39
C ILE A 143 4.07 17.66 0.25
N GLN A 144 2.74 17.53 0.29
CA GLN A 144 1.81 18.43 0.96
C GLN A 144 0.60 17.61 1.46
N PRO A 145 -0.06 18.01 2.57
CA PRO A 145 -1.31 17.38 2.99
C PRO A 145 -2.39 17.50 1.92
N LEU A 146 -3.22 16.47 1.79
CA LEU A 146 -4.33 16.48 0.86
C LEU A 146 -5.41 17.47 1.34
N THR A 147 -6.06 18.12 0.38
CA THR A 147 -7.24 18.94 0.67
C THR A 147 -8.45 18.06 0.97
N GLU A 148 -9.42 18.58 1.72
CA GLU A 148 -10.65 17.81 2.03
C GLU A 148 -11.37 17.33 0.77
N GLU A 149 -11.42 18.15 -0.29
CA GLU A 149 -12.03 17.75 -1.55
C GLU A 149 -11.32 16.55 -2.18
N GLN A 150 -9.98 16.49 -2.12
CA GLN A 150 -9.21 15.35 -2.62
C GLN A 150 -9.46 14.10 -1.78
N ILE A 151 -9.53 14.24 -0.46
CA ILE A 151 -9.83 13.12 0.45
C ILE A 151 -11.21 12.55 0.14
N GLN A 152 -12.23 13.39 -0.04
CA GLN A 152 -13.58 12.95 -0.40
C GLN A 152 -13.67 12.32 -1.80
N LYS A 153 -12.76 12.65 -2.72
CA LYS A 153 -12.63 11.95 -4.01
C LYS A 153 -12.05 10.54 -3.82
N LEU A 154 -10.97 10.41 -3.04
CA LEU A 154 -10.35 9.11 -2.73
C LEU A 154 -11.28 8.18 -1.94
N ILE A 155 -12.07 8.73 -1.01
CA ILE A 155 -13.12 7.98 -0.30
C ILE A 155 -14.13 7.36 -1.27
N ARG A 156 -14.45 8.08 -2.35
CA ARG A 156 -15.38 7.63 -3.40
C ARG A 156 -14.71 6.79 -4.50
N GLY A 157 -13.40 6.55 -4.44
CA GLY A 157 -12.65 5.84 -5.48
C GLY A 157 -12.35 6.66 -6.73
N GLU A 158 -12.51 7.98 -6.67
CA GLU A 158 -12.26 8.86 -7.80
C GLU A 158 -10.78 9.26 -7.84
N ASN A 159 -10.16 9.21 -9.04
CA ASN A 159 -8.78 9.63 -9.32
C ASN A 159 -7.66 8.75 -8.72
N GLU A 160 -7.89 7.45 -8.55
CA GLU A 160 -6.90 6.51 -8.02
C GLU A 160 -5.92 5.94 -9.08
N GLY A 161 -5.93 6.50 -10.29
CA GLY A 161 -4.99 6.12 -11.35
C GLY A 161 -5.35 4.84 -12.10
N GLY A 162 -6.60 4.39 -12.08
CA GLY A 162 -7.07 3.28 -12.91
C GLY A 162 -7.26 3.71 -14.37
N THR A 163 -6.29 3.42 -15.24
CA THR A 163 -6.55 3.31 -16.68
C THR A 163 -7.11 1.92 -16.96
N GLU A 164 -8.38 1.83 -17.32
CA GLU A 164 -8.82 0.75 -18.23
C GLU A 164 -8.49 1.13 -19.67
#